data_AF-A0A1Y6K2T2-F1
#
_entry.id   AF-A0A1Y6K2T2-F1
#
_cell.length_a   1.000
_cell.length_b   1.000
_cell.length_c   1.000
_cell.angle_alpha   90.00
_cell.angle_beta   90.00
_cell.angle_gamma   90.00
#
_symmetry.space_group_name_H-M   'P 1'
#
loop_
_entity.id
_entity.type
_entity.pdbx_description
1 polymer ?
#
loop_
_entity_poly.entity_id
_entity_poly.type
_entity_poly.pdbx_seq_one_letter_code
_entity_poly.pdbx_strand_id
1 'polypeptide(L)'
;MSLPIEPRLKTRFNPTSKPKPGQVFKSEIKRALCSRGFLIALIMASLLLLVGLRFAYQLPSERSFVEEWYVSYTQSFYHLMLPLIACFPFADSLVTDRKQGYLERLAVRERFGKVISAKFLANSFAGGLAASIPLVLLYAFTSLTNHNPLNHPIFNTIFARPYEIAEVTQLYNNSPDFFILLVIAVVFIVAAIFASLGMASTLLVNQRFVAFSLPFLVANALQYFASDARLIPWYWAPSEVLLKANFSSTHNFEAVNEIPYLLILPLCLILLIGLLIFFFGKRKQVLENSLSENRKPKDGFSLSKLVPSWLQNFPVNEKRLKKGTVFGNYFRNLLNIHIQPIRIVLIVLVVAVLTIVMFGWMKLRMPSFFAVDLIGNPPNTWDLYFMTIGDPLTMALIIANLFLFMISDLQPQSAFGQLAVKRLGSRKQSWLAHILFLFLSAIAYSLIVFLTMHLTGRFLGLPFSNQWSVYRNSAEHINIPVFLTIPNTHFQAFLAVFGMSTLGFFAMSLLVLLINTLTQRRLIGYLMVEILLIASLPLSSILLNVPVVLQYLPIIRNLVMRFYPFVFRNLDQAWHSVYAWLIWLAILIPVTWLAYRKQDYLSHPDYD
;
A
#
# COMPACT_ATOMS: atom_id res chain seq x y z
N MET A 1 77.75 8.21 -8.37
CA MET A 1 76.66 9.16 -8.09
C MET A 1 75.46 8.36 -7.57
N SER A 2 75.00 8.63 -6.36
CA SER A 2 74.00 7.82 -5.66
C SER A 2 72.57 8.14 -6.11
N LEU A 3 71.80 7.12 -6.50
CA LEU A 3 70.34 7.18 -6.59
C LEU A 3 69.74 6.39 -5.42
N PRO A 4 68.76 6.95 -4.69
CA PRO A 4 68.30 6.38 -3.42
C PRO A 4 67.37 5.19 -3.62
N ILE A 5 67.50 4.22 -2.71
CA ILE A 5 66.58 3.08 -2.58
C ILE A 5 65.23 3.62 -2.09
N GLU A 6 64.16 3.48 -2.88
CA GLU A 6 62.81 3.80 -2.42
C GLU A 6 62.43 2.94 -1.20
N PRO A 7 61.81 3.53 -0.16
CA PRO A 7 61.44 2.78 1.02
C PRO A 7 60.31 1.81 0.68
N ARG A 8 60.56 0.50 0.88
CA ARG A 8 59.50 -0.52 0.87
C ARG A 8 58.34 -0.06 1.74
N LEU A 9 57.22 0.28 1.10
CA LEU A 9 55.94 0.52 1.75
C LEU A 9 55.61 -0.71 2.60
N LYS A 10 55.80 -0.59 3.92
CA LYS A 10 55.33 -1.59 4.89
C LYS A 10 53.81 -1.58 4.85
N THR A 11 53.24 -2.38 3.97
CA THR A 11 51.82 -2.76 3.97
C THR A 11 51.54 -3.54 5.26
N ARG A 12 51.34 -2.78 6.35
CA ARG A 12 51.04 -3.29 7.68
C ARG A 12 49.58 -3.77 7.76
N PHE A 13 49.20 -4.63 6.82
CA PHE A 13 47.99 -5.44 6.90
C PHE A 13 48.21 -6.48 8.00
N ASN A 14 48.00 -6.04 9.24
CA ASN A 14 48.10 -6.88 10.42
C ASN A 14 46.75 -7.62 10.57
N PRO A 15 46.64 -8.93 10.30
CA PRO A 15 45.37 -9.66 10.31
C PRO A 15 44.95 -10.03 11.74
N THR A 16 45.05 -9.09 12.68
CA THR A 16 45.06 -9.37 14.12
C THR A 16 44.12 -8.47 14.90
N SER A 17 42.83 -8.61 14.63
CA SER A 17 41.83 -8.74 15.70
C SER A 17 40.56 -9.39 15.13
N LYS A 18 40.12 -10.49 15.74
CA LYS A 18 38.69 -10.83 15.69
C LYS A 18 37.97 -9.66 16.38
N PRO A 19 36.85 -9.15 15.84
CA PRO A 19 36.11 -8.08 16.51
C PRO A 19 35.79 -8.49 17.95
N LYS A 20 35.82 -7.53 18.88
CA LYS A 20 35.36 -7.83 20.26
C LYS A 20 33.88 -8.26 20.19
N PRO A 21 33.43 -9.24 20.99
CA PRO A 21 32.03 -9.65 20.97
C PRO A 21 31.11 -8.43 21.17
N GLY A 22 30.10 -8.29 20.29
CA GLY A 22 29.20 -7.13 20.27
C GLY A 22 29.65 -5.95 19.39
N GLN A 23 30.89 -5.90 18.90
CA GLN A 23 31.39 -4.78 18.09
C GLN A 23 30.64 -4.62 16.76
N VAL A 24 30.26 -5.73 16.10
CA VAL A 24 29.44 -5.72 14.87
C VAL A 24 28.03 -5.16 15.12
N PHE A 25 27.41 -5.54 16.25
CA PHE A 25 26.08 -5.04 16.62
C PHE A 25 26.11 -3.54 16.91
N LYS A 26 27.14 -3.06 17.62
CA LYS A 26 27.35 -1.62 17.86
C LYS A 26 27.54 -0.83 16.55
N SER A 27 28.24 -1.38 15.55
CA SER A 27 28.34 -0.74 14.24
C SER A 27 27.03 -0.75 13.46
N GLU A 28 26.28 -1.85 13.46
CA GLU A 28 24.99 -1.91 12.74
C GLU A 28 23.94 -0.98 13.38
N ILE A 29 23.84 -0.89 14.71
CA ILE A 29 22.97 0.10 15.39
C ILE A 29 23.35 1.52 14.97
N LYS A 30 24.65 1.87 14.99
CA LYS A 30 25.08 3.21 14.60
C LYS A 30 24.73 3.50 13.13
N ARG A 31 24.87 2.53 12.22
CA ARG A 31 24.45 2.67 10.81
C ARG A 31 22.94 2.86 10.69
N ALA A 32 22.15 2.16 11.49
CA ALA A 32 20.69 2.20 11.46
C ALA A 32 20.11 3.52 12.00
N LEU A 33 20.60 4.00 13.16
CA LEU A 33 20.13 5.23 13.79
C LEU A 33 20.64 6.51 13.11
N CYS A 34 21.84 6.48 12.51
CA CYS A 34 22.37 7.59 11.73
C CYS A 34 21.99 7.53 10.23
N SER A 35 21.03 6.69 9.85
CA SER A 35 20.60 6.56 8.46
C SER A 35 19.71 7.73 8.04
N ARG A 36 19.76 8.13 6.77
CA ARG A 36 18.80 9.10 6.21
C ARG A 36 17.35 8.60 6.31
N GLY A 37 17.15 7.28 6.25
CA GLY A 37 15.85 6.65 6.41
C GLY A 37 15.27 6.81 7.81
N PHE A 38 16.09 6.80 8.86
CA PHE A 38 15.66 7.04 10.24
C PHE A 38 15.12 8.47 10.41
N LEU A 39 15.82 9.48 9.85
CA LEU A 39 15.33 10.86 9.84
C LEU A 39 14.02 11.02 9.05
N ILE A 40 13.90 10.39 7.88
CA ILE A 40 12.67 10.40 7.06
C ILE A 40 11.50 9.77 7.83
N ALA A 41 11.73 8.64 8.52
CA ALA A 41 10.73 7.97 9.34
C ALA A 41 10.24 8.87 10.48
N LEU A 42 11.14 9.54 11.20
CA LEU A 42 10.79 10.49 12.27
C LEU A 42 9.96 11.67 11.73
N ILE A 43 10.37 12.28 10.62
CA ILE A 43 9.63 13.40 10.00
C ILE A 43 8.23 12.94 9.58
N MET A 44 8.11 11.80 8.90
CA MET A 44 6.83 11.26 8.43
C MET A 44 5.90 10.93 9.60
N ALA A 45 6.41 10.28 10.65
CA ALA A 45 5.66 9.94 11.85
C ALA A 45 5.17 11.21 12.59
N SER A 46 6.04 12.20 12.79
CA SER A 46 5.64 13.47 13.41
C SER A 46 4.61 14.24 12.58
N LEU A 47 4.73 14.26 11.25
CA LEU A 47 3.73 14.88 10.36
C LEU A 47 2.36 14.22 10.48
N LEU A 48 2.30 12.89 10.63
CA LEU A 48 1.05 12.17 10.87
C LEU A 48 0.45 12.53 12.25
N LEU A 49 1.27 12.51 13.31
CA LEU A 49 0.79 12.86 14.66
C LEU A 49 0.30 14.32 14.75
N LEU A 50 0.85 15.24 13.96
CA LEU A 50 0.33 16.61 13.83
C LEU A 50 -1.09 16.67 13.22
N VAL A 51 -1.48 15.72 12.36
CA VAL A 51 -2.88 15.59 11.89
C VAL A 51 -3.79 15.20 13.05
N GLY A 52 -3.36 14.24 13.86
CA GLY A 52 -4.10 13.80 15.03
C GLY A 52 -4.25 14.91 16.07
N LEU A 53 -3.16 15.63 16.39
CA LEU A 53 -3.20 16.82 17.26
C LEU A 53 -4.19 17.85 16.73
N ARG A 54 -4.16 18.14 15.43
CA ARG A 54 -5.12 19.06 14.82
C ARG A 54 -6.57 18.61 15.03
N PHE A 55 -6.85 17.31 14.89
CA PHE A 55 -8.18 16.78 15.17
C PHE A 55 -8.54 16.91 16.65
N ALA A 56 -7.61 16.62 17.58
CA ALA A 56 -7.81 16.84 19.00
C ALA A 56 -8.11 18.31 19.36
N TYR A 57 -7.49 19.28 18.65
CA TYR A 57 -7.80 20.72 18.80
C TYR A 57 -9.20 21.13 18.28
N GLN A 58 -9.88 20.30 17.48
CA GLN A 58 -11.28 20.54 17.07
C GLN A 58 -12.29 20.07 18.13
N LEU A 59 -11.85 19.28 19.11
CA LEU A 59 -12.68 18.86 20.24
C LEU A 59 -12.71 19.95 21.33
N PRO A 60 -13.68 19.91 22.27
CA PRO A 60 -13.79 20.88 23.36
C PRO A 60 -12.49 21.07 24.14
N SER A 61 -12.29 22.30 24.63
CA SER A 61 -11.06 22.73 25.33
C SER A 61 -10.82 22.03 26.66
N GLU A 62 -11.85 21.42 27.24
CA GLU A 62 -11.85 20.76 28.55
C GLU A 62 -11.25 19.34 28.56
N ARG A 63 -10.74 18.87 27.41
CA ARG A 63 -9.97 17.61 27.33
C ARG A 63 -8.72 17.67 28.21
N SER A 64 -8.40 16.55 28.84
CA SER A 64 -7.13 16.27 29.51
C SER A 64 -5.98 16.00 28.53
N PHE A 65 -4.74 16.01 29.01
CA PHE A 65 -3.56 15.63 28.20
C PHE A 65 -3.63 14.19 27.66
N VAL A 66 -4.27 13.28 28.40
CA VAL A 66 -4.41 11.86 28.05
C VAL A 66 -5.36 11.69 26.87
N GLU A 67 -6.49 12.40 26.90
CA GLU A 67 -7.45 12.46 25.79
C GLU A 67 -6.83 13.14 24.57
N GLU A 68 -6.11 14.25 24.76
CA GLU A 68 -5.40 14.93 23.67
C GLU A 68 -4.36 14.00 23.02
N TRP A 69 -3.56 13.29 23.81
CA TRP A 69 -2.59 12.31 23.31
C TRP A 69 -3.26 11.13 22.58
N TYR A 70 -4.29 10.54 23.18
CA TYR A 70 -4.93 9.33 22.66
C TYR A 70 -5.77 9.62 21.40
N VAL A 71 -6.50 10.73 21.35
CA VAL A 71 -7.17 11.20 20.12
C VAL A 71 -6.12 11.49 19.04
N SER A 72 -5.00 12.12 19.39
CA SER A 72 -3.92 12.39 18.43
C SER A 72 -3.29 11.11 17.86
N TYR A 73 -3.08 10.11 18.70
CA TYR A 73 -2.59 8.81 18.28
C TYR A 73 -3.57 8.08 17.34
N THR A 74 -4.86 8.13 17.66
CA THR A 74 -5.88 7.31 16.98
C THR A 74 -6.36 7.92 15.66
N GLN A 75 -6.42 9.25 15.57
CA GLN A 75 -6.92 10.01 14.41
C GLN A 75 -5.83 10.47 13.43
N SER A 76 -4.56 10.11 13.66
CA SER A 76 -3.42 10.50 12.82
C SER A 76 -3.14 9.56 11.64
N PHE A 77 -3.99 8.56 11.36
CA PHE A 77 -3.75 7.46 10.40
C PHE A 77 -2.45 6.67 10.66
N TYR A 78 -1.84 6.85 11.83
CA TYR A 78 -0.50 6.38 12.16
C TYR A 78 -0.34 4.86 11.99
N HIS A 79 -1.36 4.08 12.42
CA HIS A 79 -1.45 2.62 12.24
C HIS A 79 -1.27 2.16 10.78
N LEU A 80 -1.86 2.85 9.79
CA LEU A 80 -1.74 2.48 8.36
C LEU A 80 -0.32 2.63 7.82
N MET A 81 0.39 3.65 8.32
CA MET A 81 1.75 4.00 7.88
C MET A 81 2.85 3.36 8.74
N LEU A 82 2.50 2.79 9.90
CA LEU A 82 3.45 2.20 10.85
C LEU A 82 4.45 1.21 10.22
N PRO A 83 4.06 0.24 9.37
CA PRO A 83 5.01 -0.68 8.77
C PRO A 83 6.03 0.04 7.87
N LEU A 84 5.61 1.14 7.21
CA LEU A 84 6.47 1.94 6.35
C LEU A 84 7.44 2.79 7.19
N ILE A 85 6.94 3.46 8.24
CA ILE A 85 7.75 4.16 9.26
C ILE A 85 8.83 3.21 9.82
N ALA A 86 8.44 1.99 10.19
CA ALA A 86 9.32 1.00 10.80
C ALA A 86 10.38 0.45 9.84
N CYS A 87 10.08 0.32 8.54
CA CYS A 87 11.03 -0.23 7.56
C CYS A 87 12.05 0.80 7.05
N PHE A 88 11.67 2.08 6.96
CA PHE A 88 12.53 3.15 6.43
C PHE A 88 13.95 3.24 7.03
N PRO A 89 14.19 3.03 8.35
CA PRO A 89 15.51 3.15 8.95
C PRO A 89 16.60 2.24 8.38
N PHE A 90 16.32 0.93 8.22
CA PHE A 90 17.39 -0.05 7.96
C PHE A 90 16.95 -1.37 7.30
N ALA A 91 15.68 -1.54 6.92
CA ALA A 91 15.17 -2.82 6.43
C ALA A 91 15.79 -3.24 5.08
N ASP A 92 16.16 -2.27 4.26
CA ASP A 92 16.85 -2.44 2.99
C ASP A 92 18.34 -2.82 3.12
N SER A 93 18.93 -2.63 4.31
CA SER A 93 20.38 -2.73 4.48
C SER A 93 20.96 -4.11 4.17
N LEU A 94 20.14 -5.17 4.23
CA LEU A 94 20.54 -6.52 3.82
C LEU A 94 20.65 -6.67 2.30
N VAL A 95 19.83 -5.95 1.52
CA VAL A 95 19.95 -5.88 0.05
C VAL A 95 21.18 -5.08 -0.33
N THR A 96 21.35 -3.89 0.25
CA THR A 96 22.46 -3.00 -0.12
C THR A 96 23.80 -3.64 0.21
N ASP A 97 23.91 -4.28 1.37
CA ASP A 97 25.16 -4.88 1.82
C ASP A 97 25.54 -6.15 1.03
N ARG A 98 24.55 -6.88 0.48
CA ARG A 98 24.79 -7.95 -0.52
C ARG A 98 25.28 -7.37 -1.84
N LYS A 99 24.56 -6.39 -2.41
CA LYS A 99 24.92 -5.78 -3.71
C LYS A 99 26.28 -5.09 -3.70
N GLN A 100 26.71 -4.55 -2.57
CA GLN A 100 27.99 -3.85 -2.41
C GLN A 100 29.16 -4.76 -2.00
N GLY A 101 28.95 -6.08 -1.87
CA GLY A 101 29.98 -7.01 -1.40
C GLY A 101 30.41 -6.78 0.07
N TYR A 102 29.60 -6.06 0.86
CA TYR A 102 29.91 -5.71 2.25
C TYR A 102 29.66 -6.91 3.18
N LEU A 103 28.59 -7.67 2.91
CA LEU A 103 28.19 -8.80 3.73
C LEU A 103 29.24 -9.92 3.71
N GLU A 104 29.86 -10.18 2.56
CA GLU A 104 30.98 -11.11 2.35
C GLU A 104 32.17 -10.69 3.21
N ARG A 105 32.58 -9.42 3.14
CA ARG A 105 33.71 -8.86 3.91
C ARG A 105 33.49 -8.98 5.42
N LEU A 106 32.24 -8.87 5.87
CA LEU A 106 31.87 -9.02 7.28
C LEU A 106 31.80 -10.50 7.69
N ALA A 107 31.29 -11.38 6.83
CA ALA A 107 31.20 -12.83 7.04
C ALA A 107 32.55 -13.57 6.97
N VAL A 108 33.61 -12.93 6.48
CA VAL A 108 35.01 -13.42 6.61
C VAL A 108 35.56 -13.13 8.02
N ARG A 109 35.12 -12.04 8.67
CA ARG A 109 35.64 -11.60 9.97
C ARG A 109 34.90 -12.19 11.17
N GLU A 110 33.63 -12.55 10.99
CA GLU A 110 32.76 -13.04 12.06
C GLU A 110 31.88 -14.22 11.62
N ARG A 111 31.31 -14.95 12.60
CA ARG A 111 30.37 -16.04 12.30
C ARG A 111 29.14 -15.47 11.60
N PHE A 112 28.83 -15.96 10.39
CA PHE A 112 27.71 -15.49 9.56
C PHE A 112 26.37 -15.37 10.33
N GLY A 113 26.03 -16.35 11.18
CA GLY A 113 24.82 -16.29 12.01
C GLY A 113 24.79 -15.08 12.98
N LYS A 114 25.95 -14.71 13.57
CA LYS A 114 26.07 -13.52 14.42
C LYS A 114 25.97 -12.22 13.61
N VAL A 115 26.43 -12.22 12.36
CA VAL A 115 26.32 -11.06 11.45
C VAL A 115 24.85 -10.82 11.08
N ILE A 116 24.13 -11.87 10.68
CA ILE A 116 22.70 -11.78 10.37
C ILE A 116 21.90 -11.40 11.61
N SER A 117 22.13 -12.03 12.77
CA SER A 117 21.39 -11.68 14.00
C SER A 117 21.66 -10.24 14.45
N ALA A 118 22.91 -9.76 14.35
CA ALA A 118 23.25 -8.36 14.64
C ALA A 118 22.51 -7.39 13.71
N LYS A 119 22.37 -7.72 12.42
CA LYS A 119 21.59 -6.93 11.45
C LYS A 119 20.11 -6.88 11.79
N PHE A 120 19.48 -8.03 12.00
CA PHE A 120 18.06 -8.11 12.33
C PHE A 120 17.75 -7.40 13.64
N LEU A 121 18.57 -7.57 14.69
CA LEU A 121 18.41 -6.83 15.94
C LEU A 121 18.58 -5.32 15.75
N ALA A 122 19.63 -4.85 15.06
CA ALA A 122 19.83 -3.42 14.82
C ALA A 122 18.68 -2.79 14.03
N ASN A 123 18.15 -3.53 13.06
CA ASN A 123 16.96 -3.16 12.28
C ASN A 123 15.69 -3.09 13.14
N SER A 124 15.42 -4.12 13.95
CA SER A 124 14.31 -4.15 14.91
C SER A 124 14.34 -2.95 15.87
N PHE A 125 15.50 -2.69 16.49
CA PHE A 125 15.66 -1.54 17.40
C PHE A 125 15.48 -0.20 16.68
N ALA A 126 16.03 -0.03 15.48
CA ALA A 126 15.87 1.22 14.72
C ALA A 126 14.43 1.44 14.23
N GLY A 127 13.74 0.38 13.77
CA GLY A 127 12.33 0.46 13.39
C GLY A 127 11.41 0.76 14.57
N GLY A 128 11.63 0.08 15.70
CA GLY A 128 10.92 0.34 16.96
C GLY A 128 11.11 1.78 17.45
N LEU A 129 12.37 2.27 17.51
CA LEU A 129 12.68 3.64 17.93
C LEU A 129 12.13 4.70 16.97
N ALA A 130 12.18 4.46 15.65
CA ALA A 130 11.63 5.40 14.66
C ALA A 130 10.12 5.60 14.81
N ALA A 131 9.40 4.56 15.24
CA ALA A 131 7.99 4.64 15.58
C ALA A 131 7.75 5.28 16.97
N SER A 132 8.45 4.83 18.01
CA SER A 132 8.15 5.23 19.39
C SER A 132 8.60 6.66 19.74
N ILE A 133 9.72 7.16 19.20
CA ILE A 133 10.25 8.49 19.54
C ILE A 133 9.22 9.62 19.28
N PRO A 134 8.56 9.70 18.11
CA PRO A 134 7.50 10.67 17.84
C PRO A 134 6.33 10.62 18.84
N LEU A 135 5.97 9.43 19.32
CA LEU A 135 4.91 9.26 20.32
C LEU A 135 5.34 9.70 21.73
N VAL A 136 6.61 9.48 22.09
CA VAL A 136 7.22 10.00 23.32
C VAL A 136 7.32 11.54 23.29
N LEU A 137 7.67 12.11 22.13
CA LEU A 137 7.68 13.57 21.93
C LEU A 137 6.26 14.16 22.01
N LEU A 138 5.26 13.47 21.44
CA LEU A 138 3.85 13.83 21.58
C LEU A 138 3.40 13.79 23.05
N TYR A 139 3.77 12.74 23.79
CA TYR A 139 3.46 12.61 25.23
C TYR A 139 4.08 13.74 26.06
N ALA A 140 5.36 14.02 25.85
CA ALA A 140 6.04 15.15 26.49
C ALA A 140 5.39 16.49 26.14
N PHE A 141 4.96 16.68 24.89
CA PHE A 141 4.24 17.88 24.48
C PHE A 141 2.89 18.02 25.19
N THR A 142 2.02 17.01 25.12
CA THR A 142 0.67 17.08 25.72
C THR A 142 0.71 17.20 27.24
N SER A 143 1.65 16.52 27.91
CA SER A 143 1.83 16.60 29.36
C SER A 143 2.33 17.97 29.83
N LEU A 144 3.06 18.73 28.99
CA LEU A 144 3.54 20.07 29.32
C LEU A 144 2.52 21.17 28.99
N THR A 145 1.63 20.96 28.02
CA THR A 145 0.66 21.97 27.58
C THR A 145 -0.69 21.90 28.30
N ASN A 146 -1.14 20.70 28.69
CA ASN A 146 -2.51 20.46 29.15
C ASN A 146 -2.53 19.84 30.55
N HIS A 147 -3.24 20.50 31.47
CA HIS A 147 -3.34 20.12 32.89
C HIS A 147 -4.80 19.90 33.33
N ASN A 148 -5.74 19.76 32.39
CA ASN A 148 -7.16 19.61 32.70
C ASN A 148 -7.47 18.24 33.34
N PRO A 149 -8.44 18.18 34.28
CA PRO A 149 -8.83 16.94 34.95
C PRO A 149 -9.52 15.96 33.99
N LEU A 150 -9.24 14.67 34.17
CA LEU A 150 -9.74 13.55 33.37
C LEU A 150 -11.23 13.21 33.67
N ASN A 151 -12.18 14.10 33.38
CA ASN A 151 -13.59 13.87 33.74
C ASN A 151 -14.68 14.46 32.83
N HIS A 152 -14.39 15.25 31.80
CA HIS A 152 -15.48 15.89 31.04
C HIS A 152 -16.34 14.84 30.27
N PRO A 153 -17.68 14.81 30.44
CA PRO A 153 -18.51 13.67 30.01
C PRO A 153 -18.65 13.52 28.50
N ILE A 154 -18.44 14.60 27.72
CA ILE A 154 -18.58 14.56 26.25
C ILE A 154 -17.60 13.59 25.59
N PHE A 155 -16.45 13.33 26.23
CA PHE A 155 -15.42 12.44 25.67
C PHE A 155 -15.84 10.96 25.68
N ASN A 156 -16.81 10.59 26.53
CA ASN A 156 -17.49 9.30 26.46
C ASN A 156 -18.45 9.25 25.24
N THR A 157 -19.19 10.33 24.97
CA THR A 157 -20.21 10.35 23.90
C THR A 157 -19.62 10.41 22.49
N ILE A 158 -18.38 10.91 22.34
CA ILE A 158 -17.66 10.94 21.06
C ILE A 158 -16.65 9.78 20.90
N PHE A 159 -16.68 8.78 21.79
CA PHE A 159 -15.78 7.62 21.79
C PHE A 159 -14.28 7.98 21.74
N ALA A 160 -13.88 9.05 22.44
CA ALA A 160 -12.50 9.55 22.49
C ALA A 160 -11.63 8.88 23.57
N ARG A 161 -12.19 7.92 24.32
CA ARG A 161 -11.53 7.14 25.39
C ARG A 161 -11.60 5.65 25.04
N PRO A 162 -10.67 4.80 25.53
CA PRO A 162 -10.83 3.35 25.42
C PRO A 162 -12.06 2.92 26.24
N TYR A 163 -12.97 2.13 25.63
CA TYR A 163 -14.22 1.70 26.27
C TYR A 163 -14.51 0.20 26.14
N GLU A 164 -13.77 -0.53 25.31
CA GLU A 164 -14.11 -1.92 24.96
C GLU A 164 -13.52 -2.96 25.91
N ILE A 165 -12.26 -2.79 26.36
CA ILE A 165 -11.60 -3.71 27.28
C ILE A 165 -11.61 -3.10 28.68
N ALA A 166 -12.27 -3.78 29.63
CA ALA A 166 -12.47 -3.29 30.99
C ALA A 166 -11.15 -3.00 31.71
N GLU A 167 -10.15 -3.88 31.57
CA GLU A 167 -8.81 -3.74 32.17
C GLU A 167 -8.06 -2.53 31.60
N VAL A 168 -8.15 -2.29 30.29
CA VAL A 168 -7.51 -1.14 29.63
C VAL A 168 -8.20 0.16 30.03
N THR A 169 -9.52 0.14 30.17
CA THR A 169 -10.31 1.28 30.64
C THR A 169 -10.02 1.60 32.12
N GLN A 170 -9.88 0.58 32.96
CA GLN A 170 -9.41 0.74 34.35
C GLN A 170 -7.99 1.31 34.40
N LEU A 171 -7.06 0.80 33.58
CA LEU A 171 -5.68 1.29 33.51
C LEU A 171 -5.61 2.76 33.07
N TYR A 172 -6.44 3.14 32.10
CA TYR A 172 -6.59 4.50 31.59
C TYR A 172 -7.07 5.47 32.69
N ASN A 173 -8.10 5.08 33.45
CA ASN A 173 -8.68 5.92 34.50
C ASN A 173 -7.79 6.00 35.76
N ASN A 174 -7.17 4.87 36.17
CA ASN A 174 -6.40 4.79 37.42
C ASN A 174 -4.94 5.24 37.28
N SER A 175 -4.35 5.08 36.08
CA SER A 175 -2.91 5.28 35.84
C SER A 175 -2.63 5.73 34.38
N PRO A 176 -3.09 6.94 33.99
CA PRO A 176 -3.05 7.37 32.58
C PRO A 176 -1.66 7.39 31.96
N ASP A 177 -0.63 7.80 32.71
CA ASP A 177 0.75 7.85 32.22
C ASP A 177 1.28 6.44 31.87
N PHE A 178 0.94 5.46 32.71
CA PHE A 178 1.31 4.07 32.47
C PHE A 178 0.55 3.47 31.28
N PHE A 179 -0.72 3.84 31.08
CA PHE A 179 -1.46 3.48 29.87
C PHE A 179 -0.76 4.03 28.60
N ILE A 180 -0.35 5.31 28.59
CA ILE A 180 0.36 5.90 27.44
C ILE A 180 1.69 5.18 27.18
N LEU A 181 2.49 4.93 28.23
CA LEU A 181 3.75 4.19 28.11
C LEU A 181 3.56 2.76 27.59
N LEU A 182 2.47 2.09 27.99
CA LEU A 182 2.11 0.76 27.50
C LEU A 182 1.76 0.77 26.00
N VAL A 183 0.97 1.74 25.52
CA VAL A 183 0.70 1.90 24.07
C VAL A 183 2.00 2.15 23.30
N ILE A 184 2.88 3.02 23.80
CA ILE A 184 4.19 3.31 23.17
C ILE A 184 5.08 2.05 23.12
N ALA A 185 5.09 1.23 24.18
CA ALA A 185 5.84 -0.03 24.22
C ALA A 185 5.30 -1.07 23.23
N VAL A 186 3.97 -1.17 23.09
CA VAL A 186 3.31 -2.04 22.11
C VAL A 186 3.63 -1.59 20.68
N VAL A 187 3.53 -0.29 20.38
CA VAL A 187 3.93 0.28 19.08
C VAL A 187 5.39 -0.04 18.77
N PHE A 188 6.30 0.09 19.74
CA PHE A 188 7.72 -0.25 19.56
C PHE A 188 7.92 -1.71 19.15
N ILE A 189 7.24 -2.65 19.82
CA ILE A 189 7.34 -4.10 19.54
C ILE A 189 6.77 -4.41 18.15
N VAL A 190 5.58 -3.92 17.83
CA VAL A 190 4.92 -4.17 16.54
C VAL A 190 5.71 -3.56 15.38
N ALA A 191 6.26 -2.34 15.55
CA ALA A 191 7.16 -1.73 14.58
C ALA A 191 8.45 -2.56 14.39
N ALA A 192 9.06 -3.05 15.47
CA ALA A 192 10.24 -3.91 15.38
C ALA A 192 9.97 -5.22 14.60
N ILE A 193 8.78 -5.80 14.75
CA ILE A 193 8.33 -6.97 13.98
C ILE A 193 8.17 -6.61 12.49
N PHE A 194 7.47 -5.52 12.15
CA PHE A 194 7.31 -5.10 10.75
C PHE A 194 8.64 -4.73 10.08
N ALA A 195 9.54 -4.06 10.79
CA ALA A 195 10.90 -3.79 10.29
C ALA A 195 11.65 -5.08 9.97
N SER A 196 11.56 -6.09 10.85
CA SER A 196 12.14 -7.42 10.62
C SER A 196 11.48 -8.18 9.48
N LEU A 197 10.16 -8.07 9.30
CA LEU A 197 9.47 -8.61 8.11
C LEU A 197 9.99 -7.96 6.82
N GLY A 198 10.25 -6.65 6.85
CA GLY A 198 10.86 -5.91 5.74
C GLY A 198 12.27 -6.39 5.42
N MET A 199 13.11 -6.64 6.43
CA MET A 199 14.43 -7.22 6.17
C MET A 199 14.34 -8.68 5.68
N ALA A 200 13.45 -9.49 6.25
CA ALA A 200 13.26 -10.89 5.88
C ALA A 200 12.70 -11.08 4.46
N SER A 201 11.79 -10.21 4.00
CA SER A 201 11.25 -10.27 2.63
C SER A 201 12.34 -10.16 1.57
N THR A 202 13.44 -9.45 1.88
CA THR A 202 14.58 -9.32 0.96
C THR A 202 15.42 -10.60 0.79
N LEU A 203 15.25 -11.60 1.66
CA LEU A 203 15.83 -12.92 1.46
C LEU A 203 15.18 -13.65 0.29
N LEU A 204 13.88 -13.42 0.05
CA LEU A 204 13.14 -13.95 -1.10
C LEU A 204 13.49 -13.21 -2.40
N VAL A 205 13.52 -11.87 -2.34
CA VAL A 205 13.67 -11.01 -3.52
C VAL A 205 14.78 -9.99 -3.27
N ASN A 206 15.85 -10.02 -4.09
CA ASN A 206 17.03 -9.16 -3.93
C ASN A 206 16.82 -7.70 -4.40
N GLN A 207 15.75 -7.05 -3.92
CA GLN A 207 15.34 -5.71 -4.33
C GLN A 207 15.01 -4.83 -3.12
N ARG A 208 15.58 -3.61 -3.13
CA ARG A 208 15.44 -2.61 -2.06
C ARG A 208 13.97 -2.26 -1.77
N PHE A 209 13.16 -2.09 -2.81
CA PHE A 209 11.76 -1.68 -2.70
C PHE A 209 10.86 -2.74 -2.03
N VAL A 210 11.22 -4.02 -2.09
CA VAL A 210 10.47 -5.12 -1.44
C VAL A 210 10.58 -5.05 0.08
N ALA A 211 11.68 -4.47 0.60
CA ALA A 211 11.87 -4.27 2.03
C ALA A 211 10.82 -3.33 2.66
N PHE A 212 10.39 -2.31 1.91
CA PHE A 212 9.41 -1.32 2.36
C PHE A 212 7.98 -1.70 1.99
N SER A 213 7.78 -2.15 0.74
CA SER A 213 6.44 -2.39 0.20
C SER A 213 5.76 -3.63 0.78
N LEU A 214 6.46 -4.76 0.94
CA LEU A 214 5.79 -5.99 1.36
C LEU A 214 5.17 -5.88 2.77
N PRO A 215 5.85 -5.40 3.82
CA PRO A 215 5.24 -5.23 5.15
C PRO A 215 4.09 -4.24 5.14
N PHE A 216 4.22 -3.15 4.37
CA PHE A 216 3.19 -2.12 4.24
C PHE A 216 1.92 -2.64 3.57
N LEU A 217 2.05 -3.32 2.42
CA LEU A 217 0.91 -3.88 1.70
C LEU A 217 0.25 -5.01 2.48
N VAL A 218 1.02 -5.90 3.11
CA VAL A 218 0.48 -6.98 3.95
C VAL A 218 -0.31 -6.42 5.14
N ALA A 219 0.21 -5.42 5.84
CA ALA A 219 -0.49 -4.80 6.96
C ALA A 219 -1.79 -4.10 6.53
N ASN A 220 -1.76 -3.31 5.45
CA ASN A 220 -2.96 -2.60 4.97
C ASN A 220 -4.00 -3.58 4.40
N ALA A 221 -3.58 -4.68 3.75
CA ALA A 221 -4.48 -5.75 3.33
C ALA A 221 -5.11 -6.48 4.54
N LEU A 222 -4.34 -6.83 5.56
CA LEU A 222 -4.86 -7.44 6.78
C LEU A 222 -5.85 -6.51 7.50
N GLN A 223 -5.51 -5.23 7.62
CA GLN A 223 -6.40 -4.20 8.18
C GLN A 223 -7.75 -4.19 7.47
N TYR A 224 -7.74 -4.07 6.13
CA TYR A 224 -8.95 -4.02 5.33
C TYR A 224 -9.74 -5.32 5.42
N PHE A 225 -9.09 -6.48 5.27
CA PHE A 225 -9.81 -7.74 5.26
C PHE A 225 -10.43 -8.11 6.62
N ALA A 226 -9.83 -7.68 7.72
CA ALA A 226 -10.35 -7.88 9.07
C ALA A 226 -11.43 -6.84 9.44
N SER A 227 -11.13 -5.54 9.36
CA SER A 227 -12.01 -4.47 9.84
C SER A 227 -13.06 -4.03 8.80
N ASP A 228 -12.66 -3.81 7.55
CA ASP A 228 -13.53 -3.20 6.52
C ASP A 228 -14.28 -4.23 5.66
N ALA A 229 -13.71 -5.42 5.45
CA ALA A 229 -14.35 -6.49 4.68
C ALA A 229 -14.97 -7.58 5.57
N ARG A 230 -14.53 -7.72 6.83
CA ARG A 230 -14.90 -8.81 7.76
C ARG A 230 -14.78 -10.21 7.13
N LEU A 231 -13.80 -10.41 6.24
CA LEU A 231 -13.52 -11.69 5.59
C LEU A 231 -12.57 -12.57 6.43
N ILE A 232 -11.81 -11.98 7.34
CA ILE A 232 -10.94 -12.66 8.30
C ILE A 232 -11.26 -12.15 9.72
N PRO A 233 -10.94 -12.92 10.79
CA PRO A 233 -11.23 -12.50 12.17
C PRO A 233 -10.59 -11.16 12.55
N TRP A 234 -11.26 -10.40 13.43
CA TRP A 234 -10.88 -9.05 13.84
C TRP A 234 -9.43 -8.96 14.35
N TYR A 235 -8.95 -9.98 15.09
CA TYR A 235 -7.60 -10.02 15.66
C TYR A 235 -6.44 -10.12 14.63
N TRP A 236 -6.76 -10.18 13.33
CA TRP A 236 -5.78 -10.03 12.25
C TRP A 236 -5.55 -8.57 11.82
N ALA A 237 -6.41 -7.62 12.20
CA ALA A 237 -6.18 -6.20 11.91
C ALA A 237 -5.00 -5.65 12.73
N PRO A 238 -4.01 -5.00 12.10
CA PRO A 238 -2.91 -4.36 12.81
C PRO A 238 -3.34 -3.27 13.79
N SER A 239 -4.47 -2.59 13.57
CA SER A 239 -5.01 -1.57 14.51
C SER A 239 -5.32 -2.12 15.90
N GLU A 240 -5.83 -3.34 16.01
CA GLU A 240 -6.36 -3.83 17.28
C GLU A 240 -5.20 -4.19 18.22
N VAL A 241 -4.14 -4.79 17.66
CA VAL A 241 -2.86 -5.03 18.36
C VAL A 241 -2.21 -3.72 18.83
N LEU A 242 -2.48 -2.61 18.14
CA LEU A 242 -1.91 -1.29 18.42
C LEU A 242 -2.71 -0.47 19.44
N LEU A 243 -3.76 -1.03 20.05
CA LEU A 243 -4.54 -0.42 21.13
C LEU A 243 -5.27 0.90 20.74
N LYS A 244 -5.65 1.01 19.46
CA LYS A 244 -6.33 2.18 18.88
C LYS A 244 -7.80 2.27 19.36
N ALA A 245 -8.31 3.49 19.58
CA ALA A 245 -9.73 3.73 19.86
C ALA A 245 -10.62 3.16 18.73
N ASN A 246 -11.77 2.60 19.13
CA ASN A 246 -12.57 1.65 18.35
C ASN A 246 -11.75 0.38 18.06
N PHE A 247 -11.45 -0.36 19.13
CA PHE A 247 -10.66 -1.59 19.21
C PHE A 247 -11.27 -2.76 18.42
N SER A 248 -12.57 -2.70 18.14
CA SER A 248 -13.10 -3.06 16.84
C SER A 248 -14.48 -2.43 16.62
N SER A 249 -14.63 -1.65 15.53
CA SER A 249 -15.97 -1.29 15.02
C SER A 249 -16.77 -2.49 14.50
N THR A 250 -16.21 -3.71 14.61
CA THR A 250 -16.80 -4.96 14.14
C THR A 250 -17.11 -5.97 15.23
N HIS A 251 -16.55 -5.80 16.43
CA HIS A 251 -16.66 -6.76 17.54
C HIS A 251 -16.57 -6.02 18.88
N ASN A 252 -17.63 -6.07 19.69
CA ASN A 252 -17.56 -5.61 21.07
C ASN A 252 -16.91 -6.73 21.90
N PHE A 253 -15.90 -6.40 22.71
CA PHE A 253 -15.29 -7.34 23.64
C PHE A 253 -16.26 -7.69 24.77
N GLU A 254 -16.87 -8.87 24.72
CA GLU A 254 -17.86 -9.31 25.72
C GLU A 254 -17.20 -10.00 26.93
N ALA A 255 -15.93 -10.45 26.82
CA ALA A 255 -15.24 -11.17 27.89
C ALA A 255 -13.70 -11.02 27.88
N VAL A 256 -13.11 -11.07 29.09
CA VAL A 256 -11.66 -10.91 29.36
C VAL A 256 -10.79 -11.99 28.69
N ASN A 257 -11.39 -13.14 28.36
CA ASN A 257 -10.72 -14.25 27.68
C ASN A 257 -10.32 -13.95 26.23
N GLU A 258 -10.72 -12.81 25.66
CA GLU A 258 -10.39 -12.41 24.29
C GLU A 258 -9.07 -11.63 24.17
N ILE A 259 -8.54 -11.07 25.28
CA ILE A 259 -7.26 -10.32 25.29
C ILE A 259 -6.08 -11.11 24.67
N PRO A 260 -5.91 -12.43 24.91
CA PRO A 260 -4.84 -13.21 24.30
C PRO A 260 -4.88 -13.27 22.76
N TYR A 261 -6.05 -13.04 22.13
CA TYR A 261 -6.16 -13.05 20.67
C TYR A 261 -5.38 -11.91 20.00
N LEU A 262 -5.19 -10.78 20.69
CA LEU A 262 -4.34 -9.67 20.25
C LEU A 262 -2.87 -10.10 20.02
N LEU A 263 -2.42 -11.19 20.64
CA LEU A 263 -1.07 -11.71 20.46
C LEU A 263 -0.93 -12.65 19.25
N ILE A 264 -2.03 -13.11 18.62
CA ILE A 264 -1.98 -14.03 17.48
C ILE A 264 -1.22 -13.42 16.30
N LEU A 265 -1.61 -12.22 15.86
CA LEU A 265 -0.96 -11.55 14.73
C LEU A 265 0.56 -11.37 14.93
N PRO A 266 1.07 -10.76 16.02
CA PRO A 266 2.51 -10.59 16.20
C PRO A 266 3.25 -11.93 16.33
N LEU A 267 2.68 -12.95 16.98
CA LEU A 267 3.29 -14.29 17.05
C LEU A 267 3.36 -14.96 15.68
N CYS A 268 2.31 -14.89 14.88
CA CYS A 268 2.29 -15.40 13.50
C CYS A 268 3.32 -14.67 12.61
N LEU A 269 3.48 -13.35 12.75
CA LEU A 269 4.49 -12.58 12.03
C LEU A 269 5.92 -12.95 12.46
N ILE A 270 6.18 -13.12 13.76
CA ILE A 270 7.48 -13.60 14.26
C ILE A 270 7.80 -15.00 13.72
N LEU A 271 6.82 -15.91 13.71
CA LEU A 271 6.96 -17.25 13.15
C LEU A 271 7.27 -17.19 11.64
N LEU A 272 6.56 -16.37 10.87
CA LEU A 272 6.81 -16.16 9.45
C LEU A 272 8.24 -15.63 9.19
N ILE A 273 8.69 -14.62 9.96
CA ILE A 273 10.05 -14.09 9.89
C ILE A 273 11.08 -15.19 10.20
N GLY A 274 10.84 -16.00 11.23
CA GLY A 274 11.67 -17.14 11.59
C GLY A 274 11.79 -18.18 10.47
N LEU A 275 10.67 -18.55 9.84
CA LEU A 275 10.65 -19.47 8.69
C LEU A 275 11.41 -18.89 7.48
N LEU A 276 11.23 -17.61 7.17
CA LEU A 276 11.96 -16.94 6.07
C LEU A 276 13.47 -16.97 6.31
N ILE A 277 13.92 -16.65 7.53
CA ILE A 277 15.34 -16.71 7.90
C ILE A 277 15.86 -18.16 7.87
N PHE A 278 15.07 -19.14 8.32
CA PHE A 278 15.48 -20.55 8.33
C PHE A 278 15.64 -21.15 6.91
N PHE A 279 14.68 -20.89 6.02
CA PHE A 279 14.67 -21.47 4.67
C PHE A 279 15.56 -20.72 3.66
N PHE A 280 15.65 -19.39 3.76
CA PHE A 280 16.33 -18.53 2.78
C PHE A 280 17.54 -17.77 3.35
N GLY A 281 17.72 -17.73 4.68
CA GLY A 281 18.85 -17.09 5.35
C GLY A 281 20.12 -17.95 5.43
N LYS A 282 20.23 -19.07 4.71
CA LYS A 282 21.44 -19.92 4.77
C LYS A 282 22.62 -19.21 4.10
N ARG A 283 23.81 -19.31 4.70
CA ARG A 283 25.05 -18.65 4.22
C ARG A 283 25.28 -18.79 2.71
N LYS A 284 25.06 -20.00 2.16
CA LYS A 284 25.16 -20.26 0.71
C LYS A 284 24.17 -19.40 -0.08
N GLN A 285 22.87 -19.49 0.16
CA GLN A 285 21.86 -18.70 -0.56
C GLN A 285 22.09 -17.18 -0.43
N VAL A 286 22.46 -16.70 0.76
CA VAL A 286 22.63 -15.26 1.01
C VAL A 286 23.89 -14.67 0.36
N LEU A 287 24.98 -15.45 0.24
CA LEU A 287 26.26 -15.03 -0.35
C LEU A 287 26.52 -15.56 -1.77
N GLU A 288 25.79 -16.57 -2.26
CA GLU A 288 25.86 -17.05 -3.65
C GLU A 288 24.91 -16.25 -4.55
N ASN A 289 23.84 -15.64 -4.01
CA ASN A 289 22.96 -14.74 -4.78
C ASN A 289 23.65 -13.42 -5.24
N SER A 290 24.89 -13.13 -4.83
CA SER A 290 25.75 -12.09 -5.41
C SER A 290 26.71 -12.61 -6.50
N LEU A 291 26.73 -13.93 -6.75
CA LEU A 291 27.63 -14.62 -7.68
C LEU A 291 26.91 -15.53 -8.70
N SER A 292 25.62 -15.82 -8.52
CA SER A 292 24.91 -16.89 -9.23
C SER A 292 23.84 -16.46 -10.24
N GLU A 293 23.94 -15.26 -10.82
CA GLU A 293 23.05 -14.82 -11.91
C GLU A 293 23.09 -15.75 -13.14
N ASN A 294 24.14 -16.58 -13.27
CA ASN A 294 24.33 -17.53 -14.37
C ASN A 294 23.67 -18.93 -14.20
N ARG A 295 22.84 -19.18 -13.17
CA ARG A 295 22.11 -20.46 -13.09
C ARG A 295 20.75 -20.40 -13.78
N LYS A 296 20.60 -21.21 -14.84
CA LYS A 296 19.28 -21.54 -15.43
C LYS A 296 18.29 -21.86 -14.30
N PRO A 297 17.05 -21.35 -14.36
CA PRO A 297 16.03 -21.70 -13.38
C PRO A 297 15.86 -23.23 -13.39
N LYS A 298 16.00 -23.87 -12.23
CA LYS A 298 15.50 -25.23 -12.05
C LYS A 298 14.00 -25.20 -12.35
N ASP A 299 13.48 -26.27 -12.95
CA ASP A 299 12.05 -26.49 -13.15
C ASP A 299 11.31 -26.57 -11.81
N GLY A 300 11.06 -25.40 -11.22
CA GLY A 300 10.20 -25.24 -10.06
C GLY A 300 8.75 -25.57 -10.43
N PHE A 301 7.96 -25.84 -9.41
CA PHE A 301 6.53 -26.09 -9.53
C PHE A 301 5.82 -24.88 -10.18
N SER A 302 5.68 -24.91 -11.50
CA SER A 302 5.13 -23.81 -12.27
C SER A 302 3.60 -23.92 -12.29
N LEU A 303 2.92 -23.05 -11.54
CA LEU A 303 1.45 -22.94 -11.49
C LEU A 303 0.80 -22.87 -12.89
N SER A 304 1.52 -22.37 -13.91
CA SER A 304 1.09 -22.42 -15.31
C SER A 304 0.76 -23.84 -15.82
N LYS A 305 1.42 -24.89 -15.33
CA LYS A 305 1.12 -26.29 -15.71
C LYS A 305 -0.24 -26.79 -15.18
N LEU A 306 -0.82 -26.13 -14.17
CA LEU A 306 -2.14 -26.44 -13.63
C LEU A 306 -3.27 -25.72 -14.36
N VAL A 307 -2.97 -24.66 -15.11
CA VAL A 307 -3.97 -23.85 -15.84
C VAL A 307 -4.11 -24.39 -17.27
N PRO A 308 -5.32 -24.73 -17.75
CA PRO A 308 -5.56 -25.12 -19.14
C PRO A 308 -4.99 -24.11 -20.14
N SER A 309 -4.38 -24.59 -21.24
CA SER A 309 -3.68 -23.75 -22.21
C SER A 309 -4.55 -22.64 -22.82
N TRP A 310 -5.86 -22.88 -22.99
CA TRP A 310 -6.83 -21.90 -23.49
C TRP A 310 -7.12 -20.74 -22.52
N LEU A 311 -6.85 -20.92 -21.21
CA LEU A 311 -6.93 -19.86 -20.20
C LEU A 311 -5.63 -19.06 -20.08
N GLN A 312 -4.49 -19.62 -20.50
CA GLN A 312 -3.19 -18.97 -20.43
C GLN A 312 -3.06 -17.86 -21.47
N ASN A 313 -3.41 -18.13 -22.73
CA ASN A 313 -3.26 -17.21 -23.85
C ASN A 313 -4.49 -17.30 -24.78
N PHE A 314 -4.90 -16.16 -25.36
CA PHE A 314 -5.90 -16.18 -26.43
C PHE A 314 -5.38 -16.94 -27.66
N PRO A 315 -6.19 -17.80 -28.31
CA PRO A 315 -5.76 -18.56 -29.48
C PRO A 315 -5.50 -17.64 -30.67
N VAL A 316 -4.22 -17.50 -31.05
CA VAL A 316 -3.79 -16.64 -32.16
C VAL A 316 -3.91 -17.39 -33.47
N ASN A 317 -4.96 -17.10 -34.24
CA ASN A 317 -5.13 -17.69 -35.57
C ASN A 317 -4.11 -17.08 -36.56
N GLU A 318 -3.01 -17.79 -36.81
CA GLU A 318 -1.87 -17.35 -37.62
C GLU A 318 -2.25 -16.85 -39.02
N LYS A 319 -3.31 -17.43 -39.63
CA LYS A 319 -3.82 -17.01 -40.95
C LYS A 319 -4.25 -15.54 -40.98
N ARG A 320 -4.60 -14.94 -39.84
CA ARG A 320 -4.96 -13.52 -39.71
C ARG A 320 -3.75 -12.59 -39.47
N LEU A 321 -2.59 -13.09 -39.04
CA LEU A 321 -1.39 -12.24 -38.82
C LEU A 321 -0.80 -11.70 -40.13
N LYS A 322 -0.99 -12.41 -41.25
CA LYS A 322 -0.50 -11.98 -42.58
C LYS A 322 -1.34 -10.87 -43.24
N LYS A 323 -2.48 -10.48 -42.66
CA LYS A 323 -3.37 -9.42 -43.19
C LYS A 323 -3.56 -8.32 -42.14
N GLY A 324 -2.73 -7.28 -42.19
CA GLY A 324 -2.79 -6.12 -41.29
C GLY A 324 -1.59 -5.19 -41.45
N THR A 325 -1.68 -3.99 -40.85
CA THR A 325 -0.54 -3.05 -40.78
C THR A 325 0.48 -3.52 -39.73
N VAL A 326 1.75 -3.13 -39.88
CA VAL A 326 2.82 -3.48 -38.94
C VAL A 326 2.50 -3.02 -37.51
N PHE A 327 1.95 -1.81 -37.38
CA PHE A 327 1.46 -1.27 -36.09
C PHE A 327 0.30 -2.09 -35.53
N GLY A 328 -0.72 -2.43 -36.32
CA GLY A 328 -1.87 -3.22 -35.86
C GLY A 328 -1.47 -4.62 -35.39
N ASN A 329 -0.54 -5.26 -36.10
CA ASN A 329 0.04 -6.55 -35.70
C ASN A 329 0.88 -6.44 -34.41
N TYR A 330 1.68 -5.37 -34.26
CA TYR A 330 2.42 -5.09 -33.02
C TYR A 330 1.47 -4.89 -31.83
N PHE A 331 0.47 -4.03 -31.99
CA PHE A 331 -0.53 -3.73 -30.96
C PHE A 331 -1.33 -4.99 -30.55
N ARG A 332 -1.71 -5.82 -31.52
CA ARG A 332 -2.41 -7.09 -31.24
C ARG A 332 -1.53 -8.09 -30.47
N ASN A 333 -0.24 -8.17 -30.79
CA ASN A 333 0.69 -8.99 -30.03
C ASN A 333 0.88 -8.45 -28.60
N LEU A 334 0.97 -7.13 -28.43
CA LEU A 334 1.02 -6.48 -27.11
C LEU A 334 -0.22 -6.87 -26.28
N LEU A 335 -1.41 -6.82 -26.88
CA LEU A 335 -2.66 -7.22 -26.24
C LEU A 335 -2.67 -8.69 -25.82
N ASN A 336 -2.35 -9.61 -26.73
CA ASN A 336 -2.37 -11.06 -26.47
C ASN A 336 -1.36 -11.49 -25.38
N ILE A 337 -0.25 -10.75 -25.21
CA ILE A 337 0.78 -11.06 -24.20
C ILE A 337 0.34 -10.62 -22.80
N HIS A 338 -0.30 -9.45 -22.67
CA HIS A 338 -0.60 -8.85 -21.36
C HIS A 338 -2.03 -9.13 -20.88
N ILE A 339 -3.00 -9.20 -21.80
CA ILE A 339 -4.39 -9.56 -21.47
C ILE A 339 -4.54 -11.07 -21.61
N GLN A 340 -4.36 -11.77 -20.49
CA GLN A 340 -4.53 -13.23 -20.39
C GLN A 340 -5.93 -13.55 -19.84
N PRO A 341 -6.67 -14.53 -20.40
CA PRO A 341 -8.00 -14.89 -19.91
C PRO A 341 -8.03 -15.22 -18.41
N ILE A 342 -7.02 -15.92 -17.90
CA ILE A 342 -6.88 -16.23 -16.46
C ILE A 342 -6.82 -14.97 -15.57
N ARG A 343 -6.20 -13.87 -16.03
CA ARG A 343 -6.17 -12.58 -15.30
C ARG A 343 -7.56 -11.95 -15.25
N ILE A 344 -8.32 -12.01 -16.35
CA ILE A 344 -9.71 -11.51 -16.40
C ILE A 344 -10.61 -12.33 -15.46
N VAL A 345 -10.52 -13.66 -15.49
CA VAL A 345 -11.30 -14.54 -14.60
C VAL A 345 -11.00 -14.24 -13.13
N LEU A 346 -9.72 -14.02 -12.78
CA LEU A 346 -9.32 -13.62 -11.43
C LEU A 346 -9.92 -12.26 -11.03
N ILE A 347 -9.87 -11.25 -11.91
CA ILE A 347 -10.48 -9.93 -11.66
C ILE A 347 -11.98 -10.07 -11.43
N VAL A 348 -12.70 -10.79 -12.30
CA VAL A 348 -14.15 -11.02 -12.16
C VAL A 348 -14.47 -11.73 -10.85
N LEU A 349 -13.71 -12.76 -10.46
CA LEU A 349 -13.92 -13.49 -9.21
C LEU A 349 -13.70 -12.58 -7.98
N VAL A 350 -12.60 -11.82 -7.94
CA VAL A 350 -12.31 -10.92 -6.80
C VAL A 350 -13.33 -9.79 -6.70
N VAL A 351 -13.74 -9.19 -7.83
CA VAL A 351 -14.77 -8.15 -7.86
C VAL A 351 -16.14 -8.70 -7.47
N ALA A 352 -16.48 -9.94 -7.85
CA ALA A 352 -17.72 -10.60 -7.41
C ALA A 352 -17.72 -10.84 -5.90
N VAL A 353 -16.64 -11.36 -5.32
CA VAL A 353 -16.48 -11.54 -3.86
C VAL A 353 -16.60 -10.19 -3.13
N LEU A 354 -15.91 -9.15 -3.62
CA LEU A 354 -16.05 -7.79 -3.09
C LEU A 354 -17.51 -7.30 -3.15
N THR A 355 -18.21 -7.55 -4.25
CA THR A 355 -19.63 -7.15 -4.41
C THR A 355 -20.52 -7.83 -3.38
N ILE A 356 -20.30 -9.14 -3.11
CA ILE A 356 -21.02 -9.90 -2.08
C ILE A 356 -20.78 -9.31 -0.68
N VAL A 357 -19.51 -9.05 -0.33
CA VAL A 357 -19.12 -8.45 0.96
C VAL A 357 -19.78 -7.09 1.15
N MET A 358 -19.67 -6.22 0.14
CA MET A 358 -20.21 -4.86 0.20
C MET A 358 -21.75 -4.84 0.22
N PHE A 359 -22.41 -5.81 -0.40
CA PHE A 359 -23.86 -6.00 -0.25
C PHE A 359 -24.26 -6.42 1.17
N GLY A 360 -23.48 -7.29 1.82
CA GLY A 360 -23.63 -7.61 3.23
C GLY A 360 -23.52 -6.35 4.11
N TRP A 361 -22.51 -5.51 3.86
CA TRP A 361 -22.35 -4.22 4.54
C TRP A 361 -23.48 -3.23 4.26
N MET A 362 -24.01 -3.20 3.03
CA MET A 362 -25.16 -2.39 2.67
C MET A 362 -26.35 -2.73 3.58
N LYS A 363 -26.64 -4.03 3.75
CA LYS A 363 -27.67 -4.54 4.67
C LYS A 363 -27.38 -4.26 6.15
N LEU A 364 -26.15 -4.46 6.60
CA LEU A 364 -25.77 -4.24 8.01
C LEU A 364 -25.86 -2.77 8.42
N ARG A 365 -25.48 -1.85 7.52
CA ARG A 365 -25.47 -0.41 7.82
C ARG A 365 -26.89 0.20 7.86
N MET A 366 -27.81 -0.30 7.03
CA MET A 366 -29.20 0.20 6.95
C MET A 366 -30.22 -0.94 6.75
N PRO A 367 -30.48 -1.77 7.77
CA PRO A 367 -31.40 -2.90 7.64
C PRO A 367 -32.85 -2.47 7.34
N SER A 368 -33.26 -1.29 7.81
CA SER A 368 -34.56 -0.68 7.54
C SER A 368 -34.85 -0.47 6.05
N PHE A 369 -33.82 -0.21 5.23
CA PHE A 369 -33.98 -0.05 3.78
C PHE A 369 -34.18 -1.38 3.03
N PHE A 370 -34.12 -2.53 3.72
CA PHE A 370 -34.45 -3.85 3.17
C PHE A 370 -35.71 -4.47 3.81
N ALA A 371 -36.44 -3.70 4.63
CA ALA A 371 -37.71 -4.13 5.20
C ALA A 371 -38.80 -4.27 4.11
N VAL A 372 -39.79 -5.13 4.38
CA VAL A 372 -40.92 -5.37 3.45
C VAL A 372 -41.80 -4.12 3.31
N ASP A 373 -41.99 -3.38 4.40
CA ASP A 373 -42.88 -2.20 4.47
C ASP A 373 -42.15 -0.88 4.13
N LEU A 374 -41.15 -0.93 3.23
CA LEU A 374 -40.35 0.24 2.89
C LEU A 374 -41.18 1.33 2.18
N ILE A 375 -41.19 2.54 2.77
CA ILE A 375 -41.73 3.72 2.10
C ILE A 375 -40.70 4.26 1.10
N GLY A 376 -40.80 3.81 -0.15
CA GLY A 376 -40.00 4.30 -1.28
C GLY A 376 -39.39 3.19 -2.12
N ASN A 377 -38.57 3.56 -3.10
CA ASN A 377 -37.91 2.60 -3.99
C ASN A 377 -36.83 1.81 -3.23
N PRO A 378 -36.84 0.46 -3.30
CA PRO A 378 -35.87 -0.37 -2.61
C PRO A 378 -34.45 -0.17 -3.16
N PRO A 379 -33.41 -0.53 -2.37
CA PRO A 379 -32.02 -0.47 -2.79
C PRO A 379 -31.80 -1.28 -4.07
N ASN A 380 -30.93 -0.80 -4.94
CA ASN A 380 -30.74 -1.32 -6.29
C ASN A 380 -29.24 -1.53 -6.62
N THR A 381 -28.94 -2.06 -7.81
CA THR A 381 -27.55 -2.33 -8.21
C THR A 381 -26.68 -1.08 -8.41
N TRP A 382 -27.27 0.07 -8.73
CA TRP A 382 -26.54 1.34 -8.83
C TRP A 382 -26.04 1.80 -7.46
N ASP A 383 -26.87 1.68 -6.43
CA ASP A 383 -26.50 2.04 -5.07
C ASP A 383 -25.27 1.23 -4.61
N LEU A 384 -25.29 -0.08 -4.85
CA LEU A 384 -24.16 -0.97 -4.57
C LEU A 384 -22.91 -0.60 -5.39
N TYR A 385 -23.06 -0.31 -6.69
CA TYR A 385 -21.94 0.10 -7.56
C TYR A 385 -21.29 1.40 -7.07
N PHE A 386 -22.09 2.42 -6.77
CA PHE A 386 -21.57 3.71 -6.31
C PHE A 386 -21.03 3.64 -4.88
N MET A 387 -21.68 2.91 -3.97
CA MET A 387 -21.17 2.65 -2.61
C MET A 387 -19.79 2.00 -2.65
N THR A 388 -19.59 0.99 -3.52
CA THR A 388 -18.31 0.26 -3.64
C THR A 388 -17.20 1.04 -4.33
N ILE A 389 -17.48 1.66 -5.49
CA ILE A 389 -16.50 2.49 -6.21
C ILE A 389 -16.18 3.78 -5.44
N GLY A 390 -17.13 4.29 -4.66
CA GLY A 390 -17.00 5.47 -3.83
C GLY A 390 -16.32 5.24 -2.48
N ASP A 391 -15.94 4.01 -2.14
CA ASP A 391 -15.19 3.72 -0.91
C ASP A 391 -13.66 3.83 -1.14
N PRO A 392 -12.93 4.71 -0.41
CA PRO A 392 -11.51 4.95 -0.63
C PRO A 392 -10.60 3.73 -0.38
N LEU A 393 -10.92 2.91 0.62
CA LEU A 393 -10.08 1.77 1.01
C LEU A 393 -10.27 0.61 0.03
N THR A 394 -11.51 0.33 -0.34
CA THR A 394 -11.89 -0.61 -1.40
C THR A 394 -11.30 -0.21 -2.75
N MET A 395 -11.37 1.09 -3.09
CA MET A 395 -10.77 1.63 -4.31
C MET A 395 -9.24 1.46 -4.31
N ALA A 396 -8.56 1.78 -3.21
CA ALA A 396 -7.10 1.63 -3.12
C ALA A 396 -6.67 0.16 -3.17
N LEU A 397 -7.11 -0.63 -2.19
CA LEU A 397 -6.55 -1.94 -1.87
C LEU A 397 -7.03 -3.09 -2.77
N ILE A 398 -8.19 -2.92 -3.43
CA ILE A 398 -8.72 -3.94 -4.36
C ILE A 398 -8.83 -3.37 -5.78
N ILE A 399 -9.65 -2.33 -6.00
CA ILE A 399 -10.07 -1.98 -7.37
C ILE A 399 -8.90 -1.38 -8.18
N ALA A 400 -8.13 -0.46 -7.61
CA ALA A 400 -6.93 0.06 -8.26
C ALA A 400 -5.80 -0.97 -8.28
N ASN A 401 -5.56 -1.66 -7.16
CA ASN A 401 -4.52 -2.68 -7.04
C ASN A 401 -4.62 -3.77 -8.13
N LEU A 402 -5.81 -4.36 -8.34
CA LEU A 402 -6.07 -5.34 -9.41
C LEU A 402 -5.72 -4.80 -10.81
N PHE A 403 -6.05 -3.54 -11.08
CA PHE A 403 -5.71 -2.88 -12.34
C PHE A 403 -4.20 -2.65 -12.47
N LEU A 404 -3.54 -2.11 -11.44
CA LEU A 404 -2.10 -1.85 -11.42
C LEU A 404 -1.30 -3.14 -11.54
N PHE A 405 -1.77 -4.24 -10.94
CA PHE A 405 -1.20 -5.58 -11.10
C PHE A 405 -1.33 -6.08 -12.56
N MET A 406 -2.50 -5.92 -13.19
CA MET A 406 -2.74 -6.34 -14.58
C MET A 406 -1.74 -5.71 -15.57
N ILE A 407 -1.37 -4.44 -15.37
CA ILE A 407 -0.49 -3.66 -16.27
C ILE A 407 1.01 -3.72 -15.90
N SER A 408 1.37 -4.22 -14.71
CA SER A 408 2.70 -4.09 -14.12
C SER A 408 3.84 -4.62 -15.01
N ASP A 409 3.57 -5.66 -15.80
CA ASP A 409 4.57 -6.39 -16.59
C ASP A 409 4.99 -5.70 -17.90
N LEU A 410 4.34 -4.59 -18.31
CA LEU A 410 4.54 -3.93 -19.61
C LEU A 410 5.99 -3.50 -19.91
N GLN A 411 6.73 -3.09 -18.88
CA GLN A 411 8.12 -2.64 -18.98
C GLN A 411 8.93 -3.11 -17.76
N PRO A 412 10.23 -3.42 -17.89
CA PRO A 412 10.99 -3.53 -19.13
C PRO A 412 10.48 -4.67 -20.02
N GLN A 413 10.44 -4.39 -21.33
CA GLN A 413 10.09 -5.37 -22.35
C GLN A 413 10.99 -6.61 -22.28
N SER A 414 10.40 -7.78 -22.51
CA SER A 414 11.18 -9.00 -22.76
C SER A 414 12.02 -8.87 -24.04
N ALA A 415 13.04 -9.71 -24.21
CA ALA A 415 13.83 -9.77 -25.44
C ALA A 415 12.96 -9.95 -26.70
N PHE A 416 11.84 -10.67 -26.60
CA PHE A 416 10.86 -10.76 -27.69
C PHE A 416 10.16 -9.42 -27.98
N GLY A 417 9.80 -8.65 -26.94
CA GLY A 417 9.26 -7.30 -27.08
C GLY A 417 10.26 -6.34 -27.75
N GLN A 418 11.54 -6.41 -27.38
CA GLN A 418 12.62 -5.63 -28.01
C GLN A 418 12.76 -5.96 -29.51
N LEU A 419 12.73 -7.25 -29.87
CA LEU A 419 12.72 -7.70 -31.27
C LEU A 419 11.45 -7.23 -32.01
N ALA A 420 10.29 -7.19 -31.36
CA ALA A 420 9.07 -6.66 -31.94
C ALA A 420 9.16 -5.14 -32.19
N VAL A 421 9.79 -4.36 -31.30
CA VAL A 421 10.08 -2.94 -31.54
C VAL A 421 11.07 -2.75 -32.69
N LYS A 422 12.10 -3.59 -32.81
CA LYS A 422 13.02 -3.57 -33.96
C LYS A 422 12.30 -3.84 -35.28
N ARG A 423 11.33 -4.77 -35.31
CA ARG A 423 10.47 -5.05 -36.47
C ARG A 423 9.47 -3.93 -36.79
N LEU A 424 9.01 -3.19 -35.78
CA LEU A 424 8.16 -2.00 -35.95
C LEU A 424 8.93 -0.81 -36.53
N GLY A 425 10.26 -0.76 -36.37
CA GLY A 425 11.14 0.27 -36.94
C GLY A 425 11.02 1.66 -36.31
N SER A 426 10.09 1.88 -35.37
CA SER A 426 9.83 3.20 -34.78
C SER A 426 9.56 3.14 -33.28
N ARG A 427 10.42 3.81 -32.49
CA ARG A 427 10.21 4.02 -31.04
C ARG A 427 8.93 4.83 -30.76
N LYS A 428 8.57 5.77 -31.63
CA LYS A 428 7.33 6.58 -31.50
C LYS A 428 6.09 5.72 -31.68
N GLN A 429 6.08 4.80 -32.66
CA GLN A 429 4.96 3.87 -32.84
C GLN A 429 4.87 2.87 -31.67
N SER A 430 6.00 2.38 -31.15
CA SER A 430 6.02 1.53 -29.93
C SER A 430 5.40 2.28 -28.74
N TRP A 431 5.87 3.48 -28.43
CA TRP A 431 5.34 4.30 -27.34
C TRP A 431 3.83 4.59 -27.51
N LEU A 432 3.38 4.99 -28.71
CA LEU A 432 1.95 5.17 -29.02
C LEU A 432 1.13 3.90 -28.79
N ALA A 433 1.65 2.73 -29.15
CA ALA A 433 0.97 1.46 -28.90
C ALA A 433 0.80 1.15 -27.40
N HIS A 434 1.79 1.48 -26.56
CA HIS A 434 1.66 1.30 -25.10
C HIS A 434 0.68 2.31 -24.49
N ILE A 435 0.69 3.57 -24.92
CA ILE A 435 -0.29 4.57 -24.47
C ILE A 435 -1.71 4.14 -24.85
N LEU A 436 -1.93 3.75 -26.11
CA LEU A 436 -3.23 3.26 -26.58
C LEU A 436 -3.67 2.00 -25.82
N PHE A 437 -2.73 1.10 -25.55
CA PHE A 437 -3.01 -0.13 -24.80
C PHE A 437 -3.45 0.18 -23.37
N LEU A 438 -2.74 1.09 -22.68
CA LEU A 438 -3.06 1.50 -21.33
C LEU A 438 -4.41 2.21 -21.23
N PHE A 439 -4.72 3.12 -22.17
CA PHE A 439 -6.00 3.82 -22.24
C PHE A 439 -7.16 2.85 -22.47
N LEU A 440 -7.05 1.96 -23.46
CA LEU A 440 -8.09 0.96 -23.73
C LEU A 440 -8.22 -0.07 -22.60
N SER A 441 -7.12 -0.42 -21.92
CA SER A 441 -7.15 -1.30 -20.75
C SER A 441 -7.86 -0.65 -19.56
N ALA A 442 -7.68 0.65 -19.32
CA ALA A 442 -8.39 1.38 -18.25
C ALA A 442 -9.91 1.42 -18.50
N ILE A 443 -10.34 1.66 -19.74
CA ILE A 443 -11.75 1.61 -20.15
C ILE A 443 -12.31 0.19 -19.99
N ALA A 444 -11.65 -0.82 -20.58
CA ALA A 444 -12.10 -2.20 -20.55
C ALA A 444 -12.17 -2.74 -19.11
N TYR A 445 -11.18 -2.44 -18.27
CA TYR A 445 -11.18 -2.81 -16.86
C TYR A 445 -12.38 -2.20 -16.11
N SER A 446 -12.61 -0.90 -16.28
CA SER A 446 -13.71 -0.21 -15.59
C SER A 446 -15.08 -0.74 -16.03
N LEU A 447 -15.22 -1.14 -17.31
CA LEU A 447 -16.43 -1.82 -17.80
C LEU A 447 -16.59 -3.22 -17.21
N ILE A 448 -15.51 -4.00 -17.10
CA ILE A 448 -15.53 -5.34 -16.47
C ILE A 448 -15.94 -5.22 -14.99
N VAL A 449 -15.40 -4.25 -14.25
CA VAL A 449 -15.78 -3.99 -12.85
C VAL A 449 -17.27 -3.62 -12.76
N PHE A 450 -17.73 -2.66 -13.56
CA PHE A 450 -19.12 -2.24 -13.63
C PHE A 450 -20.08 -3.41 -13.93
N LEU A 451 -19.80 -4.20 -14.97
CA LEU A 451 -20.61 -5.35 -15.36
C LEU A 451 -20.62 -6.43 -14.28
N THR A 452 -19.46 -6.72 -13.68
CA THR A 452 -19.35 -7.74 -12.62
C THR A 452 -20.16 -7.34 -11.38
N MET A 453 -20.07 -6.09 -10.95
CA MET A 453 -20.86 -5.58 -9.81
C MET A 453 -22.36 -5.64 -10.08
N HIS A 454 -22.80 -5.27 -11.28
CA HIS A 454 -24.21 -5.32 -11.66
C HIS A 454 -24.74 -6.75 -11.76
N LEU A 455 -24.04 -7.65 -12.46
CA LEU A 455 -24.43 -9.05 -12.58
C LEU A 455 -24.46 -9.75 -11.21
N THR A 456 -23.45 -9.51 -10.36
CA THR A 456 -23.40 -10.07 -9.01
C THR A 456 -24.52 -9.50 -8.13
N GLY A 457 -24.77 -8.19 -8.17
CA GLY A 457 -25.88 -7.56 -7.46
C GLY A 457 -27.25 -8.09 -7.88
N ARG A 458 -27.47 -8.32 -9.19
CA ARG A 458 -28.69 -8.97 -9.71
C ARG A 458 -28.83 -10.39 -9.20
N PHE A 459 -27.75 -11.18 -9.17
CA PHE A 459 -27.75 -12.54 -8.61
C PHE A 459 -28.08 -12.56 -7.12
N LEU A 460 -27.66 -11.53 -6.36
CA LEU A 460 -27.97 -11.33 -4.95
C LEU A 460 -29.38 -10.75 -4.68
N GLY A 461 -30.21 -10.61 -5.72
CA GLY A 461 -31.61 -10.19 -5.61
C GLY A 461 -31.87 -8.69 -5.71
N LEU A 462 -30.86 -7.84 -5.94
CA LEU A 462 -31.10 -6.40 -6.14
C LEU A 462 -31.80 -6.13 -7.49
N PRO A 463 -32.78 -5.21 -7.56
CA PRO A 463 -33.33 -4.72 -8.83
C PRO A 463 -32.30 -3.90 -9.62
N PHE A 464 -32.40 -3.95 -10.95
CA PHE A 464 -31.84 -2.91 -11.82
C PHE A 464 -32.95 -1.88 -12.05
N SER A 465 -32.81 -0.70 -11.44
CA SER A 465 -33.85 0.33 -11.45
C SER A 465 -33.47 1.51 -12.36
N ASN A 466 -34.48 2.14 -12.96
CA ASN A 466 -34.35 3.42 -13.64
C ASN A 466 -34.61 4.61 -12.69
N GLN A 467 -35.19 4.36 -11.50
CA GLN A 467 -35.46 5.36 -10.46
C GLN A 467 -34.52 5.18 -9.26
N TRP A 468 -34.03 6.30 -8.73
CA TRP A 468 -33.17 6.30 -7.54
C TRP A 468 -33.92 5.68 -6.34
N SER A 469 -33.19 4.95 -5.50
CA SER A 469 -33.72 4.32 -4.29
C SER A 469 -33.72 5.29 -3.10
N VAL A 470 -34.25 4.82 -1.97
CA VAL A 470 -34.16 5.53 -0.67
C VAL A 470 -32.70 5.77 -0.24
N TYR A 471 -31.72 4.97 -0.69
CA TYR A 471 -30.30 5.20 -0.38
C TYR A 471 -29.81 6.58 -0.84
N ARG A 472 -30.41 7.16 -1.91
CA ARG A 472 -30.03 8.49 -2.41
C ARG A 472 -30.19 9.59 -1.36
N ASN A 473 -31.13 9.43 -0.44
CA ASN A 473 -31.54 10.49 0.48
C ASN A 473 -30.45 10.88 1.48
N SER A 474 -29.38 10.09 1.62
CA SER A 474 -28.10 10.51 2.18
C SER A 474 -26.95 10.11 1.26
N ALA A 475 -26.13 11.09 0.87
CA ALA A 475 -24.92 10.83 0.08
C ALA A 475 -23.88 9.98 0.83
N GLU A 476 -24.00 9.78 2.16
CA GLU A 476 -23.12 8.88 2.93
C GLU A 476 -23.37 7.40 2.63
N HIS A 477 -24.53 7.09 2.04
CA HIS A 477 -24.94 5.72 1.77
C HIS A 477 -24.55 5.29 0.34
N ILE A 478 -24.59 6.20 -0.63
CA ILE A 478 -24.20 5.95 -2.03
C ILE A 478 -22.74 6.38 -2.32
N ASN A 479 -22.06 7.10 -1.41
CA ASN A 479 -20.67 7.59 -1.59
C ASN A 479 -20.45 8.50 -2.84
N ILE A 480 -21.50 9.14 -3.35
CA ILE A 480 -21.43 10.15 -4.43
C ILE A 480 -22.08 11.48 -3.98
N PRO A 481 -21.62 12.63 -4.50
CA PRO A 481 -22.23 13.92 -4.21
C PRO A 481 -23.71 14.01 -4.58
N VAL A 482 -24.51 14.66 -3.73
CA VAL A 482 -25.97 14.82 -3.91
C VAL A 482 -26.34 15.45 -5.27
N PHE A 483 -25.55 16.39 -5.79
CA PHE A 483 -25.84 17.01 -7.09
C PHE A 483 -25.68 16.04 -8.29
N LEU A 484 -24.97 14.91 -8.14
CA LEU A 484 -24.97 13.85 -9.16
C LEU A 484 -26.24 12.98 -9.12
N THR A 485 -27.12 13.18 -8.14
CA THR A 485 -28.37 12.43 -8.00
C THR A 485 -29.63 13.30 -8.16
N ILE A 486 -29.44 14.63 -8.26
CA ILE A 486 -30.47 15.65 -8.49
C ILE A 486 -29.88 16.77 -9.37
N PRO A 487 -30.40 17.05 -10.59
CA PRO A 487 -31.49 16.37 -11.31
C PRO A 487 -31.00 15.14 -12.12
N ASN A 488 -29.73 14.77 -11.99
CA ASN A 488 -29.06 13.81 -12.87
C ASN A 488 -29.61 12.37 -12.76
N THR A 489 -29.64 11.69 -13.90
CA THR A 489 -29.94 10.25 -14.02
C THR A 489 -28.77 9.40 -13.54
N HIS A 490 -29.02 8.14 -13.14
CA HIS A 490 -27.97 7.18 -12.80
C HIS A 490 -26.89 7.08 -13.89
N PHE A 491 -27.28 7.15 -15.16
CA PHE A 491 -26.35 7.06 -16.29
C PHE A 491 -25.42 8.27 -16.38
N GLN A 492 -25.90 9.48 -16.08
CA GLN A 492 -25.06 10.68 -16.00
C GLN A 492 -24.10 10.63 -14.80
N ALA A 493 -24.58 10.19 -13.63
CA ALA A 493 -23.74 9.94 -12.46
C ALA A 493 -22.66 8.88 -12.74
N PHE A 494 -23.05 7.79 -13.42
CA PHE A 494 -22.15 6.74 -13.88
C PHE A 494 -21.10 7.27 -14.83
N LEU A 495 -21.47 8.01 -15.88
CA LEU A 495 -20.49 8.58 -16.83
C LEU A 495 -19.49 9.51 -16.14
N ALA A 496 -19.91 10.28 -15.13
CA ALA A 496 -19.01 11.13 -14.35
C ALA A 496 -18.02 10.30 -13.51
N VAL A 497 -18.51 9.32 -12.74
CA VAL A 497 -17.67 8.44 -11.90
C VAL A 497 -16.74 7.57 -12.75
N PHE A 498 -17.28 6.91 -13.78
CA PHE A 498 -16.55 6.09 -14.74
C PHE A 498 -15.50 6.88 -15.51
N GLY A 499 -15.84 8.07 -16.02
CA GLY A 499 -14.90 8.95 -16.71
C GLY A 499 -13.75 9.39 -15.82
N MET A 500 -14.05 9.79 -14.58
CA MET A 500 -13.02 10.19 -13.61
C MET A 500 -12.12 9.01 -13.20
N SER A 501 -12.68 7.83 -12.90
CA SER A 501 -11.90 6.66 -12.48
C SER A 501 -11.08 6.07 -13.62
N THR A 502 -11.62 6.00 -14.85
CA THR A 502 -10.85 5.56 -16.04
C THR A 502 -9.68 6.48 -16.34
N LEU A 503 -9.85 7.80 -16.25
CA LEU A 503 -8.76 8.76 -16.38
C LEU A 503 -7.70 8.58 -15.28
N GLY A 504 -8.12 8.33 -14.04
CA GLY A 504 -7.21 8.05 -12.92
C GLY A 504 -6.42 6.75 -13.10
N PHE A 505 -7.08 5.66 -13.49
CA PHE A 505 -6.40 4.39 -13.84
C PHE A 505 -5.40 4.60 -14.98
N PHE A 506 -5.80 5.32 -16.04
CA PHE A 506 -4.90 5.64 -17.14
C PHE A 506 -3.69 6.49 -16.69
N ALA A 507 -3.89 7.54 -15.90
CA ALA A 507 -2.79 8.37 -15.37
C ALA A 507 -1.84 7.58 -14.46
N MET A 508 -2.36 6.77 -13.52
CA MET A 508 -1.55 5.89 -12.69
C MET A 508 -0.79 4.85 -13.53
N SER A 509 -1.40 4.33 -14.60
CA SER A 509 -0.74 3.37 -15.50
C SER A 509 0.45 3.98 -16.26
N LEU A 510 0.34 5.25 -16.66
CA LEU A 510 1.46 5.99 -17.26
C LEU A 510 2.56 6.26 -16.25
N LEU A 511 2.23 6.46 -14.96
CA LEU A 511 3.22 6.58 -13.89
C LEU A 511 3.95 5.25 -13.62
N VAL A 512 3.23 4.11 -13.58
CA VAL A 512 3.85 2.78 -13.53
C VAL A 512 4.77 2.56 -14.72
N LEU A 513 4.31 2.86 -15.94
CA LEU A 513 5.09 2.76 -17.17
C LEU A 513 6.36 3.61 -17.08
N LEU A 514 6.24 4.88 -16.67
CA LEU A 514 7.36 5.79 -16.50
C LEU A 514 8.40 5.22 -15.53
N ILE A 515 7.98 4.86 -14.31
CA ILE A 515 8.90 4.34 -13.28
C ILE A 515 9.57 3.05 -13.75
N ASN A 516 8.84 2.14 -14.40
CA ASN A 516 9.42 0.91 -14.95
C ASN A 516 10.42 1.18 -16.09
N THR A 517 10.17 2.18 -16.96
CA THR A 517 11.15 2.59 -17.99
C THR A 517 12.37 3.33 -17.43
N LEU A 518 12.24 4.04 -16.31
CA LEU A 518 13.38 4.70 -15.67
C LEU A 518 14.22 3.74 -14.81
N THR A 519 13.58 2.74 -14.19
CA THR A 519 14.25 1.79 -13.28
C THR A 519 14.66 0.47 -13.92
N GLN A 520 14.19 0.19 -15.14
CA GLN A 520 14.39 -1.08 -15.88
C GLN A 520 14.05 -2.34 -15.06
N ARG A 521 13.03 -2.28 -14.18
CA ARG A 521 12.60 -3.40 -13.31
C ARG A 521 11.07 -3.45 -13.20
N ARG A 522 10.46 -4.62 -13.47
CA ARG A 522 9.00 -4.75 -13.74
C ARG A 522 8.07 -4.38 -12.57
N LEU A 523 8.44 -4.75 -11.35
CA LEU A 523 7.53 -4.60 -10.21
C LEU A 523 7.69 -3.27 -9.47
N ILE A 524 8.69 -2.44 -9.79
CA ILE A 524 8.99 -1.24 -9.00
C ILE A 524 7.93 -0.16 -9.18
N GLY A 525 7.51 0.12 -10.43
CA GLY A 525 6.45 1.09 -10.71
C GLY A 525 5.14 0.72 -10.03
N TYR A 526 4.73 -0.55 -10.11
CA TYR A 526 3.56 -1.07 -9.40
C TYR A 526 3.65 -0.80 -7.88
N LEU A 527 4.73 -1.25 -7.22
CA LEU A 527 4.89 -1.09 -5.77
C LEU A 527 4.96 0.37 -5.33
N MET A 528 5.61 1.24 -6.12
CA MET A 528 5.70 2.67 -5.80
C MET A 528 4.36 3.40 -5.99
N VAL A 529 3.61 3.10 -7.05
CA VAL A 529 2.29 3.73 -7.28
C VAL A 529 1.27 3.25 -6.26
N GLU A 530 1.29 1.97 -5.86
CA GLU A 530 0.43 1.44 -4.80
C GLU A 530 0.74 2.08 -3.43
N ILE A 531 2.03 2.25 -3.08
CA ILE A 531 2.42 3.00 -1.86
C ILE A 531 1.91 4.44 -1.93
N LEU A 532 2.08 5.13 -3.07
CA LEU A 532 1.59 6.51 -3.24
C LEU A 532 0.06 6.59 -3.14
N LEU A 533 -0.66 5.58 -3.64
CA LEU A 533 -2.10 5.52 -3.57
C LEU A 533 -2.60 5.35 -2.13
N ILE A 534 -2.09 4.37 -1.38
CA ILE A 534 -2.49 4.15 0.02
C ILE A 534 -2.03 5.33 0.92
N ALA A 535 -0.80 5.82 0.73
CA ALA A 535 -0.31 7.00 1.45
C ALA A 535 -1.06 8.30 1.10
N SER A 536 -1.81 8.33 -0.01
CA SER A 536 -2.66 9.47 -0.35
C SER A 536 -3.91 9.59 0.53
N LEU A 537 -4.28 8.56 1.31
CA LEU A 537 -5.34 8.62 2.32
C LEU A 537 -5.00 9.64 3.43
N PRO A 538 -3.93 9.48 4.23
CA PRO A 538 -3.54 10.49 5.23
C PRO A 538 -3.10 11.82 4.60
N LEU A 539 -2.48 11.79 3.41
CA LEU A 539 -2.10 13.02 2.71
C LEU A 539 -3.33 13.89 2.36
N SER A 540 -4.48 13.24 2.09
CA SER A 540 -5.74 13.96 1.88
C SER A 540 -6.16 14.74 3.13
N SER A 541 -6.03 14.17 4.33
CA SER A 541 -6.32 14.88 5.59
C SER A 541 -5.32 15.99 5.94
N ILE A 542 -4.02 15.79 5.64
CA ILE A 542 -2.97 16.80 5.85
C ILE A 542 -3.27 18.06 5.03
N LEU A 543 -3.61 17.89 3.76
CA LEU A 543 -3.71 18.98 2.79
C LEU A 543 -5.08 19.69 2.77
N LEU A 544 -6.04 19.31 3.62
CA LEU A 544 -7.42 19.83 3.60
C LEU A 544 -7.54 21.36 3.68
N ASN A 545 -6.66 22.01 4.44
CA ASN A 545 -6.71 23.46 4.70
C ASN A 545 -5.47 24.19 4.16
N VAL A 546 -4.89 23.61 3.11
CA VAL A 546 -3.79 24.15 2.31
C VAL A 546 -4.40 24.73 1.03
N PRO A 547 -3.76 25.68 0.30
CA PRO A 547 -4.32 26.24 -0.94
C PRO A 547 -4.88 25.20 -1.92
N VAL A 548 -5.96 25.57 -2.60
CA VAL A 548 -6.85 24.69 -3.40
C VAL A 548 -6.08 23.84 -4.43
N VAL A 549 -4.97 24.32 -4.97
CA VAL A 549 -4.11 23.56 -5.91
C VAL A 549 -3.48 22.33 -5.23
N LEU A 550 -2.94 22.49 -4.02
CA LEU A 550 -2.27 21.42 -3.28
C LEU A 550 -3.28 20.41 -2.71
N GLN A 551 -4.51 20.85 -2.43
CA GLN A 551 -5.60 19.99 -1.99
C GLN A 551 -5.89 18.81 -2.94
N TYR A 552 -5.65 18.95 -4.25
CA TYR A 552 -5.85 17.89 -5.26
C TYR A 552 -4.58 17.10 -5.61
N LEU A 553 -3.48 17.27 -4.89
CA LEU A 553 -2.27 16.45 -5.05
C LEU A 553 -2.46 14.95 -4.65
N PRO A 554 -3.28 14.60 -3.63
CA PRO A 554 -3.52 13.19 -3.27
C PRO A 554 -4.26 12.41 -4.36
N ILE A 555 -3.69 11.26 -4.76
CA ILE A 555 -4.21 10.39 -5.82
C ILE A 555 -5.64 9.90 -5.52
N ILE A 556 -5.89 9.37 -4.33
CA ILE A 556 -7.21 8.80 -3.96
C ILE A 556 -8.32 9.85 -3.98
N ARG A 557 -8.02 11.11 -3.60
CA ARG A 557 -8.98 12.23 -3.67
C ARG A 557 -9.49 12.44 -5.10
N ASN A 558 -8.70 12.11 -6.13
CA ASN A 558 -9.11 12.23 -7.52
C ASN A 558 -9.69 10.95 -8.13
N LEU A 559 -9.57 9.79 -7.46
CA LEU A 559 -10.21 8.53 -7.87
C LEU A 559 -11.64 8.38 -7.32
N VAL A 560 -11.96 9.03 -6.20
CA VAL A 560 -13.21 8.83 -5.44
C VAL A 560 -13.93 10.16 -5.21
N MET A 561 -15.26 10.21 -5.40
CA MET A 561 -16.05 11.47 -5.36
C MET A 561 -16.55 11.90 -3.98
N ARG A 562 -16.16 11.20 -2.91
CA ARG A 562 -16.37 11.53 -1.48
C ARG A 562 -15.45 12.72 -1.05
N PHE A 563 -15.79 13.55 -0.04
CA PHE A 563 -15.00 14.76 0.35
C PHE A 563 -14.87 15.03 1.85
N TYR A 564 -13.66 15.41 2.27
CA TYR A 564 -13.34 15.98 3.59
C TYR A 564 -13.58 15.07 4.80
N PRO A 565 -12.50 14.71 5.51
CA PRO A 565 -12.00 13.32 5.47
C PRO A 565 -13.13 12.28 5.25
N PHE A 566 -13.60 12.19 3.99
CA PHE A 566 -14.59 11.23 3.46
C PHE A 566 -16.11 11.46 3.77
N VAL A 567 -16.66 12.64 3.40
CA VAL A 567 -18.11 13.01 3.25
C VAL A 567 -18.47 13.54 1.81
N PHE A 568 -18.96 14.78 1.53
CA PHE A 568 -19.60 15.17 0.21
C PHE A 568 -18.95 16.34 -0.59
N ARG A 569 -18.62 16.17 -1.89
CA ARG A 569 -18.03 17.27 -2.71
C ARG A 569 -19.07 18.28 -3.17
N ASN A 570 -18.67 19.56 -3.26
CA ASN A 570 -19.45 20.59 -3.96
C ASN A 570 -19.32 20.48 -5.50
N LEU A 571 -20.26 21.07 -6.23
CA LEU A 571 -20.43 20.92 -7.68
C LEU A 571 -19.17 21.30 -8.48
N ASP A 572 -18.53 22.44 -8.16
CA ASP A 572 -17.29 22.86 -8.80
C ASP A 572 -16.15 21.86 -8.56
N GLN A 573 -16.04 21.34 -7.34
CA GLN A 573 -14.94 20.49 -6.87
C GLN A 573 -14.97 19.07 -7.46
N ALA A 574 -16.08 18.64 -8.06
CA ALA A 574 -16.13 17.36 -8.77
C ALA A 574 -15.29 17.42 -10.06
N TRP A 575 -15.47 18.46 -10.87
CA TRP A 575 -14.72 18.68 -12.11
C TRP A 575 -13.23 18.93 -11.88
N HIS A 576 -12.84 19.46 -10.71
CA HIS A 576 -11.43 19.64 -10.34
C HIS A 576 -10.61 18.34 -10.36
N SER A 577 -11.20 17.17 -10.07
CA SER A 577 -10.46 15.90 -10.22
C SER A 577 -10.27 15.49 -11.68
N VAL A 578 -11.22 15.81 -12.56
CA VAL A 578 -11.04 15.62 -14.00
C VAL A 578 -9.92 16.53 -14.51
N TYR A 579 -9.92 17.80 -14.10
CA TYR A 579 -8.83 18.74 -14.43
C TYR A 579 -7.48 18.29 -13.85
N ALA A 580 -7.44 17.77 -12.61
CA ALA A 580 -6.24 17.20 -12.02
C ALA A 580 -5.69 16.02 -12.84
N TRP A 581 -6.55 15.11 -13.30
CA TRP A 581 -6.12 14.05 -14.21
C TRP A 581 -5.64 14.57 -15.56
N LEU A 582 -6.30 15.55 -16.16
CA LEU A 582 -5.84 16.17 -17.41
C LEU A 582 -4.47 16.83 -17.26
N ILE A 583 -4.19 17.49 -16.13
CA ILE A 583 -2.86 18.04 -15.79
C ILE A 583 -1.83 16.91 -15.65
N TRP A 584 -2.16 15.83 -14.92
CA TRP A 584 -1.29 14.66 -14.81
C TRP A 584 -0.98 14.03 -16.17
N LEU A 585 -1.96 13.89 -17.05
CA LEU A 585 -1.77 13.36 -18.41
C LEU A 585 -0.93 14.31 -19.28
N ALA A 586 -1.16 15.62 -19.19
CA ALA A 586 -0.38 16.64 -19.90
C ALA A 586 1.12 16.62 -19.50
N ILE A 587 1.46 16.19 -18.28
CA ILE A 587 2.84 16.02 -17.81
C ILE A 587 3.38 14.62 -18.16
N LEU A 588 2.63 13.55 -17.84
CA LEU A 588 3.10 12.17 -17.97
C LEU A 588 3.25 11.72 -19.43
N ILE A 589 2.43 12.19 -20.36
CA ILE A 589 2.53 11.81 -21.78
C ILE A 589 3.87 12.31 -22.38
N PRO A 590 4.25 13.61 -22.28
CA PRO A 590 5.58 14.06 -22.70
C PRO A 590 6.73 13.39 -21.94
N VAL A 591 6.62 13.21 -20.61
CA VAL A 591 7.71 12.65 -19.80
C VAL A 591 7.94 11.16 -20.11
N THR A 592 6.89 10.36 -20.31
CA THR A 592 7.03 8.96 -20.78
C THR A 592 7.66 8.88 -22.16
N TRP A 593 7.36 9.81 -23.08
CA TRP A 593 8.04 9.87 -24.38
C TRP A 593 9.54 10.15 -24.24
N LEU A 594 9.93 11.11 -23.38
CA LEU A 594 11.33 11.41 -23.11
C LEU A 594 12.09 10.22 -22.52
N ALA A 595 11.46 9.47 -21.61
CA ALA A 595 12.01 8.21 -21.08
C ALA A 595 12.17 7.14 -22.18
N TYR A 596 11.11 6.88 -22.98
CA TYR A 596 11.15 5.94 -24.10
C TYR A 596 12.21 6.27 -25.16
N ARG A 597 12.46 7.55 -25.40
CA ARG A 597 13.51 7.99 -26.33
C ARG A 597 14.90 7.64 -25.81
N LYS A 598 15.14 7.79 -24.50
CA LYS A 598 16.43 7.53 -23.84
C LYS A 598 16.64 6.07 -23.39
N GLN A 599 15.62 5.21 -23.46
CA GLN A 599 15.75 3.81 -23.11
C GLN A 599 16.69 3.08 -24.09
N ASP A 600 17.77 2.52 -23.57
CA ASP A 600 18.63 1.60 -24.31
C ASP A 600 18.12 0.17 -24.14
N TYR A 601 17.85 -0.49 -25.27
CA TYR A 601 17.27 -1.83 -25.30
C TYR A 601 18.34 -2.93 -25.37
N LEU A 602 19.63 -2.56 -25.35
CA LEU A 602 20.77 -3.48 -25.49
C LEU A 602 21.67 -3.55 -24.24
N SER A 603 21.42 -2.74 -23.21
CA SER A 603 21.97 -2.99 -21.87
C SER A 603 21.19 -4.15 -21.25
N HIS A 604 21.88 -5.27 -21.01
CA HIS A 604 21.34 -6.32 -20.15
C HIS A 604 21.16 -5.73 -18.73
N PRO A 605 19.96 -5.80 -18.12
CA PRO A 605 19.71 -5.23 -16.80
C PRO A 605 20.34 -6.04 -15.65
N ASP A 606 21.04 -7.13 -15.97
CA ASP A 606 21.70 -8.06 -15.06
C ASP A 606 23.23 -7.81 -14.99
N TYR A 607 23.69 -6.58 -15.29
CA TYR A 607 25.11 -6.19 -15.23
C TYR A 607 25.42 -4.97 -14.33
N ASP A 608 24.41 -4.33 -13.70
CA ASP A 608 24.53 -3.19 -12.78
C ASP A 608 23.61 -3.27 -11.52
#